data_AF-A0A354IXD3-F1
#
_entry.id   AF-A0A354IXD3-F1
#
_cell.length_a   1.000
_cell.length_b   1.000
_cell.length_c   1.000
_cell.angle_alpha   90.00
_cell.angle_beta   90.00
_cell.angle_gamma   90.00
#
_symmetry.space_group_name_H-M   'P 1'
#
loop_
_entity.id
_entity.type
_entity.pdbx_description
1 polymer ?
#
loop_
_entity_poly.entity_id
_entity_poly.type
_entity_poly.pdbx_seq_one_letter_code
_entity_poly.pdbx_strand_id
1 'polypeptide(L)'
;MQRKSLLCGLVGTTLALGMTSIPMAAPVATPASAPATSAYNQPPKEILDVMRAPASPSPSLSPKRDKLMLVTMDDYPSIAKVATPFLRLAGVRIEPGNHSQHDTPGGYGIPPCVSAIDLVQVADARPAQRVEAAPAPQA
;
A
#
# COMPACT_ATOMS: atom_id res chain seq x y z
N MET A 1 -16.28 23.71 -54.92
CA MET A 1 -15.86 22.87 -53.78
C MET A 1 -16.91 21.78 -53.59
N GLN A 2 -16.85 20.65 -54.31
CA GLN A 2 -16.18 19.40 -53.90
C GLN A 2 -16.75 18.88 -52.57
N ARG A 3 -17.81 18.03 -52.60
CA ARG A 3 -17.75 16.54 -52.58
C ARG A 3 -17.13 16.05 -51.27
N LYS A 4 -17.83 15.32 -50.38
CA LYS A 4 -18.26 13.94 -50.63
C LYS A 4 -19.26 13.47 -49.55
N SER A 5 -20.50 13.24 -49.95
CA SER A 5 -21.38 12.23 -49.36
C SER A 5 -20.91 10.84 -49.83
N LEU A 6 -21.37 9.76 -49.17
CA LEU A 6 -21.63 8.38 -49.68
C LEU A 6 -21.35 7.37 -48.54
N LEU A 7 -22.39 6.80 -47.89
CA LEU A 7 -22.99 5.46 -48.07
C LEU A 7 -22.67 4.64 -46.80
N CYS A 8 -23.59 4.16 -45.95
CA CYS A 8 -24.85 3.44 -46.14
C CYS A 8 -24.71 2.23 -47.08
N GLY A 9 -24.45 1.07 -46.48
CA GLY A 9 -24.44 -0.24 -47.13
C GLY A 9 -24.93 -1.30 -46.16
N LEU A 10 -26.27 -1.43 -46.11
CA LEU A 10 -27.01 -2.54 -45.55
C LEU A 10 -27.09 -3.66 -46.63
N VAL A 11 -27.51 -4.86 -46.24
CA VAL A 11 -27.81 -6.06 -47.09
C VAL A 11 -26.59 -6.98 -47.30
N GLY A 12 -26.65 -8.30 -47.06
CA GLY A 12 -27.76 -9.14 -46.63
C GLY A 12 -27.47 -10.63 -46.86
N THR A 13 -28.46 -11.43 -46.48
CA THR A 13 -28.79 -12.78 -46.96
C THR A 13 -27.89 -13.95 -46.59
N THR A 14 -28.31 -14.58 -45.49
CA THR A 14 -28.40 -16.02 -45.22
C THR A 14 -28.54 -16.91 -46.46
N LEU A 15 -27.66 -17.91 -46.58
CA LEU A 15 -27.85 -19.08 -47.46
C LEU A 15 -28.27 -20.27 -46.61
N ALA A 16 -29.49 -20.75 -46.83
CA ALA A 16 -30.05 -21.96 -46.26
C ALA A 16 -29.76 -23.16 -47.15
N LEU A 17 -29.25 -24.26 -46.57
CA LEU A 17 -29.35 -25.62 -47.11
C LEU A 17 -29.17 -26.63 -45.97
N GLY A 18 -30.11 -27.57 -45.85
CA GLY A 18 -29.85 -28.88 -45.25
C GLY A 18 -30.61 -29.21 -43.97
N MET A 19 -31.75 -29.90 -44.13
CA MET A 19 -32.35 -30.74 -43.10
C MET A 19 -31.41 -31.90 -42.74
N THR A 20 -30.97 -31.99 -41.49
CA THR A 20 -30.83 -33.27 -40.76
C THR A 20 -30.94 -33.02 -39.26
N SER A 21 -31.76 -33.83 -38.62
CA SER A 21 -32.08 -33.84 -37.19
C SER A 21 -30.90 -34.33 -36.35
N ILE A 22 -30.41 -33.47 -35.46
CA ILE A 22 -29.59 -33.85 -34.29
C ILE A 22 -30.05 -32.95 -33.14
N PRO A 23 -30.62 -33.45 -32.03
CA PRO A 23 -30.66 -32.67 -30.80
C PRO A 23 -29.22 -32.62 -30.26
N MET A 24 -28.45 -31.68 -30.81
CA MET A 24 -27.11 -31.37 -30.34
C MET A 24 -27.32 -30.63 -29.02
N ALA A 25 -27.08 -31.35 -27.91
CA ALA A 25 -27.04 -30.75 -26.58
C ALA A 25 -26.10 -29.54 -26.64
N ALA A 26 -26.67 -28.35 -26.47
CA ALA A 26 -25.91 -27.11 -26.48
C ALA A 26 -24.84 -27.21 -25.39
N PRO A 27 -23.56 -26.92 -25.68
CA PRO A 27 -22.59 -26.73 -24.62
C PRO A 27 -23.09 -25.56 -23.79
N VAL A 28 -23.48 -25.83 -22.55
CA VAL A 28 -23.71 -24.79 -21.55
C VAL A 28 -22.37 -24.09 -21.41
N ALA A 29 -22.24 -22.94 -22.06
CA ALA A 29 -21.10 -22.06 -21.90
C ALA A 29 -21.11 -21.64 -20.43
N THR A 30 -20.28 -22.29 -19.62
CA THR A 30 -19.91 -21.78 -18.30
C THR A 30 -19.38 -20.36 -18.54
N PRO A 31 -19.98 -19.32 -17.95
CA PRO A 31 -19.41 -18.00 -18.05
C PRO A 31 -18.01 -18.09 -17.45
N ALA A 32 -16.99 -17.90 -18.31
CA ALA A 32 -15.62 -17.77 -17.87
C ALA A 32 -15.61 -16.61 -16.87
N SER A 33 -15.36 -16.93 -15.60
CA SER A 33 -15.21 -15.93 -14.55
C SER A 33 -14.05 -15.04 -14.97
N ALA A 34 -14.36 -13.82 -15.43
CA ALA A 34 -13.35 -12.82 -15.70
C ALA A 34 -12.54 -12.64 -14.40
N PRO A 35 -11.21 -12.58 -14.43
CA PRO A 35 -10.42 -12.37 -13.23
C PRO A 35 -10.87 -11.04 -12.63
N ALA A 36 -11.56 -11.11 -11.50
CA ALA A 36 -11.87 -9.94 -10.71
C ALA A 36 -10.52 -9.37 -10.26
N THR A 37 -10.03 -8.35 -10.97
CA THR A 37 -9.02 -7.45 -10.43
C THR A 37 -9.71 -6.69 -9.31
N SER A 38 -9.73 -7.28 -8.12
CA SER A 38 -10.14 -6.55 -6.92
C SER A 38 -9.02 -5.57 -6.61
N ALA A 39 -9.12 -4.35 -7.12
CA ALA A 39 -8.28 -3.27 -6.67
C ALA A 39 -8.54 -3.04 -5.17
N TYR A 40 -7.48 -2.73 -4.42
CA TYR A 40 -7.60 -2.43 -3.00
C TYR A 40 -8.51 -1.21 -2.83
N ASN A 41 -9.64 -1.39 -2.14
CA ASN A 41 -10.58 -0.29 -1.94
C ASN A 41 -9.96 0.72 -0.98
N GLN A 42 -9.62 1.90 -1.48
CA GLN A 42 -9.04 2.96 -0.66
C GLN A 42 -10.16 3.81 -0.04
N PRO A 43 -10.01 4.21 1.23
CA PRO A 43 -10.94 5.17 1.81
C PRO A 43 -10.86 6.51 1.06
N PRO A 44 -11.91 7.36 1.18
CA PRO A 44 -11.86 8.74 0.72
C PRO A 44 -10.63 9.48 1.23
N LYS A 45 -10.13 10.44 0.43
CA LYS A 45 -8.87 11.15 0.67
C LYS A 45 -8.83 11.85 2.03
N GLU A 46 -9.96 12.40 2.45
CA GLU A 46 -10.14 13.17 3.67
C GLU A 46 -9.85 12.31 4.91
N ILE A 47 -10.28 11.05 4.88
CA ILE A 47 -10.00 10.08 5.96
C ILE A 47 -8.54 9.66 5.90
N LEU A 48 -8.01 9.40 4.71
CA LEU A 48 -6.60 9.03 4.53
C LEU A 48 -5.64 10.11 5.01
N ASP A 49 -5.95 11.37 4.78
CA ASP A 49 -5.11 12.50 5.22
C ASP A 49 -5.07 12.61 6.74
N VAL A 50 -6.20 12.42 7.41
CA VAL A 50 -6.27 12.41 8.88
C VAL A 50 -5.49 11.23 9.44
N MET A 51 -5.64 10.04 8.85
CA MET A 51 -4.90 8.86 9.28
C MET A 51 -3.38 9.01 9.07
N ARG A 52 -2.95 9.61 7.96
CA ARG A 52 -1.53 9.80 7.63
C ARG A 52 -0.93 11.08 8.20
N ALA A 53 -1.67 11.81 9.03
CA ALA A 53 -1.16 13.00 9.67
C ALA A 53 0.05 12.62 10.55
N PRO A 54 1.12 13.43 10.58
CA PRO A 54 2.26 13.17 11.44
C PRO A 54 1.84 13.06 12.91
N ALA A 55 2.31 12.01 13.58
CA ALA A 55 2.07 11.83 15.01
C ALA A 55 2.66 13.00 15.81
N SER A 56 2.06 13.31 16.96
CA SER A 56 2.63 14.29 17.87
C SER A 56 3.95 13.78 18.43
N PRO A 57 5.05 14.56 18.39
CA PRO A 57 6.32 14.13 18.94
C PRO A 57 6.23 13.96 20.45
N SER A 58 6.87 12.91 20.96
CA SER A 58 7.00 12.64 22.39
C SER A 58 8.25 13.35 22.95
N PRO A 59 8.12 14.18 24.00
CA PRO A 59 9.23 14.88 24.60
C PRO A 59 10.01 13.99 25.58
N SER A 60 11.34 14.07 25.51
CA SER A 60 12.28 13.48 26.48
C SER A 60 13.29 14.53 26.92
N LEU A 61 13.32 14.84 28.22
CA LEU A 61 14.19 15.88 28.79
C LEU A 61 15.50 15.27 29.31
N SER A 62 16.61 15.96 29.07
CA SER A 62 17.90 15.55 29.62
C SER A 62 17.88 15.62 31.17
N PRO A 63 18.63 14.74 31.88
CA PRO A 63 18.72 14.83 33.34
C PRO A 63 19.23 16.19 33.85
N LYS A 64 20.07 16.86 33.06
CA LYS A 64 20.61 18.20 33.33
C LYS A 64 19.64 19.34 32.96
N ARG A 65 18.50 19.04 32.34
CA ARG A 65 17.45 19.98 31.89
C ARG A 65 17.93 21.05 30.91
N ASP A 66 19.03 20.79 30.21
CA ASP A 66 19.61 21.68 29.21
C ASP A 66 19.12 21.36 27.79
N LYS A 67 18.70 20.12 27.52
CA LYS A 67 18.28 19.64 26.20
C LYS A 67 16.95 18.90 26.25
N LEU A 68 16.13 19.12 25.23
CA LEU A 68 14.88 18.43 24.98
C LEU A 68 14.99 17.66 23.66
N MET A 69 14.75 16.36 23.69
CA MET A 69 14.65 15.52 22.51
C MET A 69 13.18 15.24 22.22
N LEU A 70 12.72 15.64 21.04
CA LEU A 70 11.37 15.39 20.55
C LEU A 70 11.43 14.22 19.56
N VAL A 71 10.74 13.12 19.87
CA VAL A 71 10.77 11.91 19.05
C VAL A 71 9.42 11.70 18.38
N THR A 72 9.41 11.68 17.06
CA THR A 72 8.20 11.41 16.26
C THR A 72 8.18 9.94 15.85
N MET A 73 7.11 9.22 16.19
CA MET A 73 6.93 7.81 15.82
C MET A 73 6.17 7.68 14.50
N ASP A 74 6.46 6.62 13.76
CA ASP A 74 5.70 6.22 12.57
C ASP A 74 4.65 5.17 12.94
N ASP A 75 3.37 5.56 12.87
CA ASP A 75 2.24 4.68 13.18
C ASP A 75 1.85 3.78 11.99
N TYR A 76 2.21 4.17 10.76
CA TYR A 76 1.76 3.52 9.54
C TYR A 76 2.96 3.19 8.63
N PRO A 77 3.75 2.15 8.98
CA PRO A 77 4.91 1.76 8.19
C PRO A 77 4.52 1.37 6.76
N SER A 78 5.46 1.53 5.84
CA SER A 78 5.24 1.21 4.43
C SER A 78 4.90 -0.27 4.21
N ILE A 79 4.15 -0.57 3.14
CA ILE A 79 3.83 -1.94 2.76
C ILE A 79 5.09 -2.77 2.45
N ALA A 80 6.16 -2.13 1.94
CA ALA A 80 7.44 -2.77 1.69
C ALA A 80 8.08 -3.29 2.99
N LYS A 81 7.98 -2.51 4.08
CA LYS A 81 8.46 -2.95 5.39
C LYS A 81 7.63 -4.11 5.94
N VAL A 82 6.31 -4.06 5.79
CA VAL A 82 5.41 -5.16 6.19
C VAL A 82 5.69 -6.44 5.40
N ALA A 83 5.94 -6.30 4.09
CA ALA A 83 6.18 -7.42 3.17
C ALA A 83 7.64 -7.91 3.17
N THR A 84 8.49 -7.43 4.09
CA THR A 84 9.90 -7.83 4.16
C THR A 84 10.00 -9.35 4.36
N PRO A 85 10.85 -10.05 3.58
CA PRO A 85 11.00 -11.49 3.71
C PRO A 85 11.63 -11.88 5.05
N PHE A 86 11.04 -12.88 5.71
CA PHE A 86 11.49 -13.40 7.01
C PHE A 86 11.62 -14.92 6.99
N LEU A 87 12.52 -15.46 7.82
CA LEU A 87 12.68 -16.88 8.07
C LEU A 87 11.85 -17.30 9.28
N ARG A 88 11.23 -18.48 9.23
CA ARG A 88 10.43 -19.05 10.33
C ARG A 88 11.28 -20.11 11.04
N LEU A 89 11.84 -19.79 12.21
CA LEU A 89 12.74 -20.66 12.96
C LEU A 89 12.20 -20.87 14.39
N ALA A 90 11.93 -22.12 14.76
CA ALA A 90 11.48 -22.49 16.11
C ALA A 90 10.26 -21.67 16.63
N GLY A 91 9.33 -21.31 15.74
CA GLY A 91 8.15 -20.50 16.09
C GLY A 91 8.37 -18.99 16.08
N VAL A 92 9.55 -18.53 15.68
CA VAL A 92 9.91 -17.11 15.57
C VAL A 92 10.11 -16.72 14.11
N ARG A 93 9.62 -15.55 13.71
CA ARG A 93 9.92 -14.94 12.40
C ARG A 93 11.11 -13.99 12.55
N ILE A 94 12.19 -14.25 11.84
CA ILE A 94 13.43 -13.45 11.89
C ILE A 94 13.71 -12.85 10.52
N GLU A 95 13.96 -11.55 10.47
CA GLU A 95 14.47 -10.84 9.29
C GLU A 95 16.00 -10.99 9.25
N PRO A 96 16.59 -11.75 8.30
CA PRO A 96 18.04 -12.01 8.30
C PRO A 96 18.88 -10.78 8.01
N GLY A 97 18.34 -9.81 7.25
CA GLY A 97 19.07 -8.62 6.83
C GLY A 97 19.38 -7.63 7.95
N ASN A 98 18.58 -7.62 9.02
CA ASN A 98 18.74 -6.71 10.16
C ASN A 98 18.69 -7.43 11.52
N HIS A 99 18.69 -8.77 11.51
CA HIS A 99 18.60 -9.64 12.68
C HIS A 99 17.43 -9.32 13.63
N SER A 100 16.35 -8.73 13.11
CA SER A 100 15.20 -8.33 13.91
C SER A 100 14.13 -9.42 13.94
N GLN A 101 13.39 -9.48 15.04
CA GLN A 101 12.20 -10.31 15.13
C GLN A 101 11.06 -9.62 14.39
N HIS A 102 10.41 -10.35 13.48
CA HIS A 102 9.22 -9.94 12.74
C HIS A 102 7.94 -10.33 13.48
N ASP A 103 8.00 -10.71 14.76
CA ASP A 103 6.84 -10.96 15.62
C ASP A 103 6.99 -10.04 16.83
N THR A 104 5.98 -9.22 17.14
CA THR A 104 5.95 -8.31 18.30
C THR A 104 4.65 -8.51 19.06
N PRO A 105 4.59 -8.16 20.37
CA PRO A 105 3.39 -8.33 21.18
C PRO A 105 2.12 -7.63 20.63
N GLY A 106 2.27 -6.65 19.73
CA GLY A 106 1.18 -5.94 19.06
C GLY A 106 0.56 -6.64 17.83
N GLY A 107 0.93 -7.89 17.56
CA GLY A 107 0.21 -8.76 16.60
C GLY A 107 0.66 -8.69 15.13
N TYR A 108 1.30 -7.60 14.69
CA TYR A 108 1.75 -7.46 13.30
C TYR A 108 3.27 -7.53 13.09
N GLY A 109 4.06 -7.59 14.15
CA GLY A 109 5.45 -7.99 13.98
C GLY A 109 6.44 -6.93 13.52
N ILE A 110 5.97 -5.70 13.29
CA ILE A 110 6.84 -4.61 12.82
C ILE A 110 7.32 -3.81 14.04
N PRO A 111 8.63 -3.62 14.22
CA PRO A 111 9.15 -2.80 15.30
C PRO A 111 8.70 -1.34 15.12
N PRO A 112 8.34 -0.63 16.20
CA PRO A 112 8.02 0.80 16.12
C PRO A 112 9.22 1.55 15.56
N CYS A 113 8.97 2.34 14.52
CA CYS A 113 10.00 3.12 13.85
C CYS A 113 9.87 4.59 14.26
N VAL A 114 11.02 5.24 14.41
CA VAL A 114 11.10 6.69 14.60
C VAL A 114 11.14 7.31 13.21
N SER A 115 10.32 8.34 12.94
CA SER A 115 10.39 9.11 11.69
C SER A 115 11.37 10.28 11.84
N ALA A 116 11.33 10.98 12.96
CA ALA A 116 12.19 12.14 13.19
C ALA A 116 12.61 12.28 14.66
N ILE A 117 13.83 12.76 14.85
CA ILE A 117 14.37 13.17 16.14
C ILE A 117 14.73 14.65 16.05
N ASP A 118 14.07 15.46 16.86
CA ASP A 118 14.25 16.91 16.92
C ASP A 118 14.95 17.26 18.23
N LEU A 119 16.21 17.72 18.17
CA LEU A 119 16.97 18.12 19.36
C LEU A 119 16.87 19.63 19.60
N VAL A 120 16.26 20.03 20.71
CA VAL A 120 16.04 21.42 21.12
C VAL A 120 16.89 21.77 22.34
N GLN A 121 17.55 22.93 22.32
CA GLN A 121 18.22 23.48 23.50
C GLN A 121 17.21 24.28 24.34
N VAL A 122 17.05 23.91 25.61
CA VAL A 122 16.00 24.47 26.50
C VAL A 122 16.24 25.95 26.79
N ALA A 123 17.51 26.36 26.94
CA ALA A 123 17.86 27.71 27.33
C ALA A 123 17.68 28.76 26.23
N ASP A 124 17.92 28.39 24.97
CA ASP A 124 18.02 29.36 23.87
C ASP A 124 16.75 29.44 23.00
N ALA A 125 15.76 28.57 23.21
CA ALA A 125 14.63 28.37 22.28
C ALA A 125 15.07 28.24 20.80
N ARG A 126 16.32 27.79 20.57
CA ARG A 126 16.88 27.64 19.23
C ARG A 126 16.12 26.57 18.46
N PRO A 127 15.99 26.73 17.13
CA PRO A 127 15.29 25.77 16.29
C PRO A 127 15.89 24.38 16.48
N ALA A 128 15.02 23.38 16.56
CA ALA A 128 15.41 22.00 16.74
C ALA A 128 16.37 21.58 15.62
N GLN A 129 17.49 20.95 15.98
CA GLN A 129 18.25 20.21 14.99
C GLN A 129 17.46 18.93 14.67
N ARG A 130 16.77 18.94 13.53
CA ARG A 130 16.07 17.77 13.02
C ARG A 130 17.06 16.78 12.44
N VAL A 131 16.98 15.56 12.93
CA VAL A 131 17.57 14.37 12.32
C VAL A 131 16.42 13.52 11.83
N GLU A 132 16.21 13.49 10.53
CA GLU A 132 15.27 12.55 9.92
C GLU A 132 15.83 11.14 10.10
N ALA A 133 14.97 10.20 10.50
CA ALA A 133 15.36 8.81 10.53
C ALA A 133 15.66 8.34 9.10
N ALA A 134 16.55 7.35 8.98
CA ALA A 134 16.83 6.75 7.69
C ALA A 134 15.50 6.29 7.06
N PRO A 135 15.21 6.64 5.79
CA PRO A 135 13.98 6.24 5.16
C PRO A 135 13.88 4.71 5.20
N ALA A 136 12.73 4.19 5.60
CA ALA A 136 12.47 2.77 5.49
C ALA A 136 12.76 2.33 4.04
N PRO A 137 13.39 1.16 3.82
CA PRO A 137 13.68 0.70 2.46
C PRO A 137 12.38 0.67 1.65
N GLN A 138 12.28 1.55 0.67
CA GLN A 138 11.18 1.58 -0.29
C GLN A 138 11.52 0.55 -1.37
N ALA A 139 10.73 -0.50 -1.45
CA ALA A 139 10.78 -1.49 -2.52
C ALA A 139 9.82 -1.09 -3.65
#